data_AF-A0A3R9YHE9-F1
#
_entry.id   AF-A0A3R9YHE9-F1
#
_cell.length_a   1.000
_cell.length_b   1.000
_cell.length_c   1.000
_cell.angle_alpha   90.00
_cell.angle_beta   90.00
_cell.angle_gamma   90.00
#
_symmetry.space_group_name_H-M   'P 1'
#
loop_
_entity.id
_entity.type
_entity.pdbx_description
1 polymer ?
#
loop_
_entity_poly.entity_id
_entity_poly.type
_entity_poly.pdbx_seq_one_letter_code
_entity_poly.pdbx_strand_id
1 'polypeptide(L)'
;MTYRQSSYDPLAATVQGKPLRPFNWVQWTGVALFVVGVALFLAQLAGAAGLPAFAAFRKAPGVFPMLIGQLLVYSRREELPRLDTEEQRAKNRKAIALTTLVVAAVLTAAAFISLKGA
;
A
#
# COMPACT_ATOMS: atom_id res chain seq x y z
N MET A 1 -24.76 -23.49 27.22
CA MET A 1 -24.96 -22.03 27.43
C MET A 1 -23.61 -21.35 27.23
N THR A 2 -23.42 -20.71 26.07
CA THR A 2 -22.15 -20.06 25.70
C THR A 2 -22.04 -18.75 26.48
N TYR A 3 -21.15 -18.70 27.45
CA TYR A 3 -20.86 -17.50 28.23
C TYR A 3 -20.41 -16.40 27.25
N ARG A 4 -21.20 -15.33 27.12
CA ARG A 4 -20.74 -14.11 26.45
C ARG A 4 -19.62 -13.53 27.30
N GLN A 5 -18.38 -13.86 26.98
CA GLN A 5 -17.23 -13.17 27.54
C GLN A 5 -17.34 -11.69 27.15
N SER A 6 -17.66 -10.85 28.14
CA SER A 6 -17.53 -9.40 28.01
C SER A 6 -16.06 -9.05 28.00
N SER A 7 -15.39 -9.17 26.85
CA SER A 7 -14.00 -8.71 26.69
C SER A 7 -13.96 -7.18 26.50
N TYR A 8 -14.65 -6.43 27.37
CA TYR A 8 -14.43 -5.00 27.48
C TYR A 8 -13.25 -4.79 28.44
N ASP A 9 -12.05 -5.17 27.98
CA ASP A 9 -10.82 -4.76 28.63
C ASP A 9 -10.43 -3.40 28.04
N PRO A 10 -10.55 -2.29 28.80
CA PRO A 10 -10.23 -0.95 28.31
C PRO A 10 -8.73 -0.77 28.01
N LEU A 11 -7.88 -1.74 28.37
CA LEU A 11 -6.45 -1.78 28.07
C LEU A 11 -6.10 -2.79 26.97
N ALA A 12 -7.10 -3.46 26.37
CA ALA A 12 -6.86 -4.39 25.27
C ALA A 12 -6.20 -3.65 24.10
N ALA A 13 -5.06 -4.17 23.65
CA ALA A 13 -4.38 -3.63 22.48
C ALA A 13 -5.34 -3.63 21.28
N THR A 14 -5.54 -2.48 20.65
CA THR A 14 -6.28 -2.36 19.39
C THR A 14 -5.31 -2.50 18.21
N VAL A 15 -5.80 -3.06 17.11
CA VAL A 15 -5.09 -3.11 15.84
C VAL A 15 -5.81 -2.19 14.86
N GLN A 16 -5.04 -1.39 14.14
CA GLN A 16 -5.57 -0.59 13.06
C GLN A 16 -6.03 -1.49 11.90
N GLY A 17 -7.33 -1.45 11.61
CA GLY A 17 -8.00 -2.19 10.57
C GLY A 17 -8.07 -1.43 9.24
N LYS A 18 -9.16 -1.66 8.52
CA LYS A 18 -9.39 -1.07 7.20
C LYS A 18 -9.68 0.43 7.31
N PRO A 19 -9.49 1.21 6.23
CA PRO A 19 -9.97 2.58 6.20
C PRO A 19 -11.48 2.64 6.47
N LEU A 20 -11.90 3.55 7.36
CA LEU A 20 -13.31 3.73 7.70
C LEU A 20 -14.11 4.17 6.46
N ARG A 21 -15.32 3.62 6.29
CA ARG A 21 -16.27 3.99 5.23
C ARG A 21 -17.55 4.58 5.85
N PRO A 22 -18.22 5.54 5.19
CA PRO A 22 -17.88 6.13 3.88
C PRO A 22 -16.64 7.04 3.94
N PHE A 23 -15.94 7.16 2.80
CA PHE A 23 -14.74 7.99 2.72
C PHE A 23 -15.09 9.47 2.82
N ASN A 24 -14.38 10.19 3.68
CA ASN A 24 -14.48 11.65 3.75
C ASN A 24 -13.68 12.30 2.60
N TRP A 25 -13.78 13.63 2.49
CA TRP A 25 -13.09 14.38 1.44
C TRP A 25 -11.56 14.19 1.49
N VAL A 26 -10.96 14.06 2.68
CA VAL A 26 -9.51 13.81 2.85
C VAL A 26 -9.09 12.44 2.33
N GLN A 27 -9.89 11.40 2.57
CA GLN A 27 -9.61 10.07 2.06
C GLN A 27 -9.76 10.05 0.53
N TRP A 28 -10.74 10.77 -0.03
CA TRP A 28 -10.89 10.93 -1.48
C TRP A 28 -9.72 11.68 -2.12
N THR A 29 -9.22 12.75 -1.51
CA THR A 29 -7.99 13.42 -2.00
C THR A 29 -6.78 12.48 -1.90
N GLY A 30 -6.71 11.65 -0.86
CA GLY A 30 -5.73 10.58 -0.74
C GLY A 30 -5.77 9.58 -1.88
N VAL A 31 -6.96 9.09 -2.24
CA VAL A 31 -7.14 8.17 -3.38
C VAL A 31 -6.68 8.84 -4.68
N ALA A 32 -7.08 10.09 -4.93
CA ALA A 32 -6.68 10.81 -6.14
C ALA A 32 -5.14 10.98 -6.22
N LEU A 33 -4.50 11.40 -5.13
CA LEU A 33 -3.05 11.52 -5.06
C LEU A 33 -2.32 10.19 -5.25
N PHE A 34 -2.87 9.12 -4.67
CA PHE A 34 -2.33 7.77 -4.85
C PHE A 34 -2.37 7.35 -6.32
N VAL A 35 -3.52 7.52 -6.98
CA VAL A 35 -3.69 7.18 -8.41
C VAL A 35 -2.76 8.00 -9.30
N VAL A 36 -2.66 9.31 -9.07
CA VAL A 36 -1.72 10.18 -9.80
C VAL A 36 -0.28 9.75 -9.57
N GLY A 37 0.10 9.42 -8.33
CA GLY A 37 1.44 8.95 -8.01
C GLY A 37 1.78 7.62 -8.69
N VAL A 38 0.85 6.67 -8.73
CA VAL A 38 1.01 5.41 -9.46
C VAL A 38 1.20 5.67 -10.95
N ALA A 39 0.39 6.55 -11.56
CA ALA A 39 0.53 6.89 -12.97
C ALA A 39 1.89 7.53 -13.29
N LEU A 40 2.35 8.47 -12.46
CA LEU A 40 3.66 9.10 -12.61
C LEU A 40 4.81 8.10 -12.40
N PHE A 41 4.68 7.19 -11.43
CA PHE A 41 5.67 6.15 -11.19
C PHE A 41 5.78 5.18 -12.38
N LEU A 42 4.65 4.76 -12.96
CA LEU A 42 4.63 3.94 -14.17
C LEU A 42 5.22 4.69 -15.37
N ALA A 43 4.88 5.97 -15.55
CA ALA A 43 5.46 6.80 -16.60
C ALA A 43 6.98 6.97 -16.43
N GLN A 44 7.46 7.10 -15.19
CA GLN A 44 8.88 7.14 -14.88
C GLN A 44 9.59 5.83 -15.25
N LEU A 45 9.01 4.68 -14.89
CA LEU A 45 9.54 3.36 -15.25
C LEU A 45 9.55 3.17 -16.77
N ALA A 46 8.48 3.55 -17.46
CA ALA A 46 8.39 3.51 -18.91
C ALA A 46 9.48 4.37 -19.58
N GLY A 47 9.69 5.60 -19.09
CA GLY A 47 10.76 6.48 -19.54
C GLY A 47 12.16 5.91 -19.26
N ALA A 48 12.35 5.25 -18.11
CA ALA A 48 13.60 4.57 -17.76
C ALA A 48 13.86 3.32 -18.62
N ALA A 49 12.81 2.63 -19.06
CA ALA A 49 12.89 1.51 -19.99
C ALA A 49 13.14 1.93 -21.45
N GLY A 50 13.17 3.24 -21.74
CA GLY A 50 13.50 3.77 -23.07
C GLY A 50 12.30 4.04 -23.99
N LEU A 51 11.07 4.06 -23.47
CA LEU A 51 9.90 4.43 -24.27
C LEU A 51 9.91 5.94 -24.55
N PRO A 52 9.99 6.38 -25.83
CA PRO A 52 10.21 7.78 -26.18
C PRO A 52 9.06 8.71 -25.74
N ALA A 53 7.83 8.21 -25.79
CA ALA A 53 6.65 8.95 -25.33
C ALA A 53 6.71 9.34 -23.83
N PHE A 54 7.55 8.66 -23.04
CA PHE A 54 7.67 8.89 -21.60
C PHE A 54 9.07 9.39 -21.17
N ALA A 55 9.94 9.74 -22.12
CA ALA A 55 11.31 10.17 -21.83
C ALA A 55 11.38 11.39 -20.89
N ALA A 56 10.41 12.32 -21.01
CA ALA A 56 10.29 13.49 -20.13
C ALA A 56 10.03 13.13 -18.66
N PHE A 57 9.44 11.95 -18.39
CA PHE A 57 9.09 11.51 -17.05
C PHE A 57 10.17 10.68 -16.36
N ARG A 58 11.34 10.49 -16.99
CA ARG A 58 12.45 9.69 -16.43
C ARG A 58 12.91 10.14 -15.03
N LYS A 59 12.72 11.41 -14.70
CA LYS A 59 13.04 12.00 -13.38
C LYS A 59 11.80 12.46 -12.59
N ALA A 60 10.59 12.07 -13.01
CA ALA A 60 9.38 12.50 -12.34
C ALA A 60 9.31 11.92 -10.92
N PRO A 61 8.95 12.71 -9.90
CA PRO A 61 8.86 12.25 -8.51
C PRO A 61 7.54 11.50 -8.26
N GLY A 62 7.30 10.36 -8.92
CA GLY A 62 6.03 9.61 -8.79
C GLY A 62 5.79 8.99 -7.40
N VAL A 63 6.87 8.69 -6.67
CA VAL A 63 6.81 8.02 -5.35
C VAL A 63 6.20 8.93 -4.27
N PHE A 64 6.52 10.21 -4.26
CA PHE A 64 6.05 11.15 -3.23
C PHE A 64 4.51 11.31 -3.19
N PRO A 65 3.81 11.64 -4.29
CA PRO A 65 2.35 11.74 -4.27
C PRO A 65 1.69 10.40 -3.96
N MET A 66 2.31 9.27 -4.36
CA MET A 66 1.82 7.94 -4.00
C MET A 66 1.83 7.72 -2.48
N LEU A 67 2.97 8.02 -1.81
CA LEU A 67 3.10 7.87 -0.36
C LEU A 67 2.16 8.81 0.41
N ILE A 68 2.06 10.07 -0.01
CA ILE A 68 1.16 11.05 0.60
C ILE A 68 -0.29 10.60 0.43
N GLY A 69 -0.68 10.16 -0.77
CA GLY A 69 -2.01 9.65 -1.03
C GLY A 69 -2.36 8.46 -0.13
N GLN A 70 -1.42 7.52 0.03
CA GLN A 70 -1.61 6.37 0.91
C GLN A 70 -1.78 6.79 2.38
N LEU A 71 -0.99 7.74 2.86
CA LEU A 71 -1.11 8.27 4.22
C LEU A 71 -2.49 8.89 4.46
N LEU A 72 -3.01 9.66 3.50
CA LEU A 72 -4.32 10.31 3.58
C LEU A 72 -5.47 9.31 3.54
N VAL A 73 -5.40 8.28 2.70
CA VAL A 73 -6.41 7.18 2.67
C VAL A 73 -6.50 6.50 4.04
N TYR A 74 -5.37 6.36 4.72
CA TYR A 74 -5.27 5.73 6.03
C TYR A 74 -5.38 6.68 7.21
N SER A 75 -5.72 7.95 6.98
CA SER A 75 -5.94 8.95 8.04
C SER A 75 -7.05 8.56 9.02
N ARG A 76 -8.03 7.75 8.57
CA ARG A 76 -9.10 7.20 9.41
C ARG A 76 -9.19 5.70 9.21
N ARG A 77 -8.96 4.94 10.28
CA ARG A 77 -9.02 3.48 10.28
C ARG A 77 -9.94 2.96 11.37
N GLU A 78 -10.49 1.78 11.13
CA GLU A 78 -11.23 1.03 12.13
C GLU A 78 -10.26 0.60 13.23
N GLU A 79 -10.67 0.77 14.49
CA GLU A 79 -9.99 0.16 15.62
C GLU A 79 -10.63 -1.20 15.85
N LEU A 80 -9.85 -2.26 15.58
CA LEU A 80 -10.30 -3.63 15.80
C LEU A 80 -9.67 -4.15 17.09
N PRO A 81 -10.40 -4.89 17.92
CA PRO A 81 -9.78 -5.63 19.02
C PRO A 81 -8.72 -6.57 18.43
N ARG A 82 -7.55 -6.66 19.07
CA ARG A 82 -6.49 -7.57 18.65
C ARG A 82 -6.93 -9.01 18.90
N LEU A 83 -7.58 -9.60 17.91
CA LEU A 83 -7.92 -11.01 17.91
C LEU A 83 -6.69 -11.79 17.43
N ASP A 84 -6.03 -12.50 18.33
CA ASP A 84 -4.91 -13.39 17.98
C ASP A 84 -5.46 -14.73 17.46
N THR A 85 -6.27 -14.67 16.39
CA THR A 85 -6.90 -15.84 15.78
C THR A 85 -6.01 -16.45 14.69
N GLU A 86 -5.97 -17.78 14.60
CA GLU A 86 -5.30 -18.55 13.53
C GLU A 86 -5.60 -18.01 12.13
N GLU A 87 -6.85 -17.60 11.89
CA GLU A 87 -7.29 -17.08 10.59
C GLU A 87 -6.60 -15.74 10.22
N GLN A 88 -6.32 -14.88 11.20
CA GLN A 88 -5.64 -13.61 10.99
C GLN A 88 -4.14 -13.82 10.70
N ARG A 89 -3.52 -14.82 11.34
CA ARG A 89 -2.14 -15.23 11.02
C ARG A 89 -2.02 -15.77 9.60
N ALA A 90 -2.98 -16.56 9.13
CA ALA A 90 -3.00 -17.06 7.76
C ALA A 90 -3.13 -15.94 6.71
N LYS A 91 -4.00 -14.94 6.96
CA LYS A 91 -4.14 -13.75 6.08
C LYS A 91 -2.85 -12.93 6.03
N ASN A 92 -2.20 -12.73 7.17
CA ASN A 92 -0.92 -12.01 7.24
C ASN A 92 0.19 -12.75 6.50
N ARG A 93 0.28 -14.09 6.59
CA ARG A 93 1.26 -14.88 5.83
C ARG A 93 1.06 -14.73 4.32
N LYS A 94 -0.18 -14.76 3.83
CA LYS A 94 -0.50 -14.53 2.42
C LYS A 94 -0.10 -13.13 1.96
N ALA A 95 -0.40 -12.12 2.78
CA ALA A 95 -0.01 -10.74 2.49
C ALA A 95 1.51 -10.59 2.42
N ILE A 96 2.25 -11.14 3.40
CA ILE A 96 3.71 -11.13 3.42
C ILE A 96 4.27 -11.82 2.17
N ALA A 97 3.84 -13.05 1.86
CA ALA A 97 4.30 -13.78 0.70
C ALA A 97 4.07 -13.02 -0.61
N LEU A 98 2.88 -12.43 -0.77
CA LEU A 98 2.56 -11.61 -1.95
C LEU A 98 3.45 -10.36 -2.02
N THR A 99 3.65 -9.65 -0.91
CA THR A 99 4.53 -8.48 -0.88
C THR A 99 5.98 -8.83 -1.21
N THR A 100 6.50 -9.95 -0.68
CA THR A 100 7.84 -10.43 -1.02
C THR A 100 7.98 -10.74 -2.50
N LEU A 101 6.96 -11.36 -3.11
CA LEU A 101 6.97 -11.69 -4.54
C LEU A 101 6.96 -10.43 -5.41
N VAL A 102 6.15 -9.43 -5.07
CA VAL A 102 6.12 -8.14 -5.78
C VAL A 102 7.46 -7.42 -5.66
N VAL A 103 8.04 -7.36 -4.45
CA VAL A 103 9.36 -6.74 -4.23
C VAL A 103 10.45 -7.47 -5.04
N ALA A 104 10.45 -8.81 -5.04
CA ALA A 104 11.38 -9.59 -5.83
C ALA A 104 11.25 -9.27 -7.33
N ALA A 105 10.02 -9.23 -7.86
CA ALA A 105 9.78 -8.90 -9.27
C ALA A 105 10.28 -7.49 -9.64
N VAL A 106 10.04 -6.49 -8.78
CA VAL A 106 10.51 -5.12 -8.98
C VAL A 106 12.04 -5.07 -8.96
N LEU A 107 12.70 -5.75 -8.03
CA LEU A 107 14.16 -5.82 -7.94
C LEU A 107 14.76 -6.51 -9.17
N THR A 108 14.17 -7.61 -9.64
CA THR A 108 14.62 -8.30 -10.86
C THR A 108 14.46 -7.41 -12.09
N ALA A 109 13.33 -6.71 -12.23
CA ALA A 109 13.11 -5.77 -13.33
C ALA A 109 14.11 -4.60 -13.30
N ALA A 110 14.37 -4.04 -12.10
CA ALA A 110 15.36 -2.98 -11.93
C ALA A 110 16.78 -3.43 -12.27
N ALA A 111 17.17 -4.64 -11.83
CA ALA A 111 18.47 -5.23 -12.18
C ALA A 111 18.62 -5.43 -13.70
N PHE A 112 17.56 -5.90 -14.37
CA PHE A 112 17.56 -6.09 -15.82
C PHE A 112 17.69 -4.78 -16.60
N ILE A 113 16.98 -3.73 -16.15
CA ILE A 113 17.12 -2.38 -16.72
C ILE A 113 18.53 -1.84 -16.51
N SER A 114 19.12 -2.05 -15.33
CA SER A 114 20.50 -1.62 -15.05
C SER A 114 21.54 -2.35 -15.91
N LEU A 115 21.31 -3.61 -16.25
CA LEU A 115 22.22 -4.41 -17.09
C LEU A 115 22.09 -4.09 -18.59
N LYS A 116 20.92 -3.63 -19.05
CA LYS A 116 20.70 -3.20 -20.45
C LYS A 116 20.95 -1.72 -20.71
N GLY A 117 20.93 -0.90 -19.66
CA GLY A 117 21.13 0.56 -19.73
C GLY A 117 22.54 1.04 -19.37
N ALA A 118 23.45 0.12 -19.00
CA ALA A 118 24.89 0.34 -18.93
C ALA A 118 25.53 -0.09 -20.26
#